data_AF-A0A679JHN9-F1
#
_entry.id   AF-A0A679JHN9-F1
#
_cell.length_a   1.000
_cell.length_b   1.000
_cell.length_c   1.000
_cell.angle_alpha   90.00
_cell.angle_beta   90.00
_cell.angle_gamma   90.00
#
_symmetry.space_group_name_H-M   'P 1'
#
loop_
_entity.id
_entity.type
_entity.pdbx_description
1 polymer ?
#
loop_
_entity_poly.entity_id
_entity_poly.type
_entity_poly.pdbx_seq_one_letter_code
_entity_poly.pdbx_strand_id
1 'polypeptide(L)'
;MSSSLTGAFGGGFRRAADADATLSSRSALRTRLATQWWVGLLAGSLWLALAGLTLVLPENGDFPYSSTFGQGGGLIGAALLLASPLLPVLGRVGARLRHWGPWIVALALAFTIWELATAKLEWLPMPFFPPPQAILEVFAEDWPKLGGSIVNSLILLSGGYVIGAASGFVLGVAVGWSRTAGYWVHPVLRFVGPLPATAWLPLAFFVFPSSWSASTFLVALATGFPVTVLTWSGIAAANKSYYDVARTLGASQSFLIRKVAIPAALPHVFVGLFMGLGASFAVLVVAEMLGVKSGLGWYLQWAQGWAAYANMYAALIAMALMCSTLITLLFRLRDRVLSWQKGLVQW
;
A
#
# COMPACT_ATOMS: atom_id res chain seq x y z
N MET A 1 -78.91 -52.08 1.48
CA MET A 1 -77.75 -51.76 0.61
C MET A 1 -77.43 -50.28 0.77
N SER A 2 -76.45 -49.94 1.62
CA SER A 2 -75.91 -48.58 1.75
C SER A 2 -74.65 -48.64 2.62
N SER A 3 -73.46 -48.70 2.00
CA SER A 3 -72.20 -48.19 2.57
C SER A 3 -71.08 -48.28 1.53
N SER A 4 -70.95 -47.25 0.69
CA SER A 4 -69.69 -46.94 0.03
C SER A 4 -69.71 -45.44 -0.29
N LEU A 5 -68.51 -44.83 -0.39
CA LEU A 5 -68.24 -43.43 -0.77
C LEU A 5 -67.82 -42.45 0.34
N THR A 6 -66.92 -42.84 1.24
CA THR A 6 -66.13 -41.89 2.07
C THR A 6 -64.66 -42.30 2.18
N GLY A 7 -63.99 -42.53 1.04
CA GLY A 7 -62.57 -42.91 1.04
C GLY A 7 -61.66 -42.24 0.00
N ALA A 8 -62.20 -41.62 -1.05
CA ALA A 8 -61.40 -41.25 -2.22
C ALA A 8 -60.83 -39.82 -2.22
N PHE A 9 -61.37 -38.89 -1.42
CA PHE A 9 -61.02 -37.46 -1.53
C PHE A 9 -59.92 -36.96 -0.58
N GLY A 10 -59.55 -37.72 0.46
CA GLY A 10 -58.53 -37.30 1.45
C GLY A 10 -57.07 -37.55 1.04
N GLY A 11 -56.81 -38.54 0.18
CA GLY A 11 -55.45 -38.95 -0.19
C GLY A 11 -54.75 -38.04 -1.21
N GLY A 12 -55.51 -37.39 -2.09
CA GLY A 12 -54.98 -36.51 -3.14
C GLY A 12 -54.39 -35.21 -2.59
N PHE A 13 -55.04 -34.59 -1.61
CA PHE A 13 -54.59 -33.33 -1.01
C PHE A 13 -53.31 -33.48 -0.17
N ARG A 14 -53.13 -34.61 0.54
CA ARG A 14 -51.87 -34.90 1.25
C ARG A 14 -50.70 -35.12 0.29
N ARG A 15 -50.89 -35.88 -0.79
CA ARG A 15 -49.83 -36.09 -1.80
C ARG A 15 -49.43 -34.81 -2.53
N ALA A 16 -50.36 -33.90 -2.79
CA ALA A 16 -50.06 -32.61 -3.41
C ALA A 16 -49.28 -31.68 -2.46
N ALA A 17 -49.65 -31.62 -1.18
CA ALA A 17 -48.94 -30.83 -0.17
C ALA A 17 -47.51 -31.35 0.10
N ASP A 18 -47.33 -32.68 0.14
CA ASP A 18 -46.01 -33.30 0.29
C ASP A 18 -45.13 -33.10 -0.97
N ALA A 19 -45.73 -33.08 -2.16
CA ALA A 19 -45.04 -32.76 -3.41
C ALA A 19 -44.60 -31.29 -3.47
N ASP A 20 -45.44 -30.33 -3.05
CA ASP A 20 -45.08 -28.91 -2.99
C ASP A 20 -44.04 -28.60 -1.89
N ALA A 21 -44.12 -29.26 -0.74
CA ALA A 21 -43.12 -29.14 0.32
C ALA A 21 -41.75 -29.68 -0.14
N THR A 22 -41.73 -30.82 -0.85
CA THR A 22 -40.49 -31.37 -1.42
C THR A 22 -39.94 -30.53 -2.56
N LEU A 23 -40.77 -29.93 -3.41
CA LEU A 23 -40.35 -29.00 -4.47
C LEU A 23 -39.80 -27.68 -3.91
N SER A 24 -40.40 -27.12 -2.85
CA SER A 24 -39.89 -25.91 -2.19
C SER A 24 -38.58 -26.16 -1.44
N SER A 25 -38.41 -27.33 -0.80
CA SER A 25 -37.16 -27.70 -0.15
C SER A 25 -36.03 -27.92 -1.18
N ARG A 26 -36.35 -28.53 -2.33
CA ARG A 26 -35.40 -28.76 -3.43
C ARG A 26 -35.04 -27.46 -4.14
N SER A 27 -35.97 -26.51 -4.30
CA SER A 27 -35.68 -25.20 -4.89
C SER A 27 -34.86 -24.30 -3.95
N ALA A 28 -35.11 -24.36 -2.64
CA ALA A 28 -34.32 -23.70 -1.60
C ALA A 28 -32.90 -24.28 -1.46
N LEU A 29 -32.75 -25.61 -1.57
CA LEU A 29 -31.44 -26.26 -1.64
C LEU A 29 -30.69 -25.90 -2.93
N ARG A 30 -31.38 -25.85 -4.08
CA ARG A 30 -30.78 -25.42 -5.36
C ARG A 30 -30.32 -23.97 -5.33
N THR A 31 -31.07 -23.05 -4.71
CA THR A 31 -30.65 -21.65 -4.57
C THR A 31 -29.49 -21.48 -3.59
N ARG A 32 -29.43 -22.28 -2.51
CA ARG A 32 -28.27 -22.32 -1.58
C ARG A 32 -27.00 -22.91 -2.20
N LEU A 33 -27.12 -23.97 -3.00
CA LEU A 33 -25.97 -24.58 -3.70
C LEU A 33 -25.49 -23.71 -4.89
N ALA A 34 -26.40 -23.00 -5.56
CA ALA A 34 -26.04 -22.07 -6.64
C ALA A 34 -25.36 -20.78 -6.14
N THR A 35 -25.38 -20.50 -4.83
CA THR A 35 -24.67 -19.37 -4.20
C THR A 35 -23.35 -19.78 -3.53
N GLN A 36 -22.85 -20.98 -3.79
CA GLN A 36 -21.59 -21.46 -3.23
C GLN A 36 -20.39 -20.77 -3.89
N TRP A 37 -19.50 -20.21 -3.08
CA TRP A 37 -18.34 -19.45 -3.56
C TRP A 37 -17.21 -20.39 -4.01
N TRP A 38 -17.30 -20.89 -5.24
CA TRP A 38 -16.31 -21.80 -5.84
C TRP A 38 -14.87 -21.29 -5.77
N VAL A 39 -14.67 -19.97 -5.94
CA VAL A 39 -13.34 -19.34 -5.83
C VAL A 39 -12.76 -19.51 -4.43
N GLY A 40 -13.57 -19.49 -3.38
CA GLY A 40 -13.12 -19.73 -2.02
C GLY A 40 -12.75 -21.16 -1.73
N LEU A 41 -13.50 -22.10 -2.30
CA LEU A 41 -13.16 -23.52 -2.21
C LEU A 41 -11.82 -23.80 -2.89
N LEU A 42 -11.63 -23.25 -4.09
CA LEU A 42 -10.39 -23.36 -4.84
C LEU A 42 -9.21 -22.67 -4.11
N ALA A 43 -9.44 -21.48 -3.55
CA ALA A 43 -8.44 -20.79 -2.73
C ALA A 43 -8.07 -21.63 -1.50
N GLY A 44 -9.06 -22.12 -0.75
CA GLY A 44 -8.85 -22.95 0.43
C GLY A 44 -8.11 -24.24 0.13
N SER A 45 -8.47 -24.93 -0.96
CA SER A 45 -7.78 -26.14 -1.38
C SER A 45 -6.34 -25.89 -1.81
N LEU A 46 -6.05 -24.78 -2.48
CA LEU A 46 -4.68 -24.44 -2.89
C LEU A 46 -3.79 -24.06 -1.70
N TRP A 47 -4.33 -23.34 -0.72
CA TRP A 47 -3.61 -23.03 0.52
C TRP A 47 -3.35 -24.29 1.37
N LEU A 48 -4.28 -25.24 1.42
CA LEU A 48 -4.04 -26.55 2.03
C LEU A 48 -3.02 -27.38 1.25
N ALA A 49 -3.06 -27.32 -0.09
CA ALA A 49 -2.09 -28.01 -0.93
C ALA A 49 -0.67 -27.46 -0.70
N LEU A 50 -0.51 -26.13 -0.63
CA LEU A 50 0.74 -25.47 -0.23
C LEU A 50 1.21 -26.01 1.13
N ALA A 51 0.35 -25.95 2.15
CA ALA A 51 0.70 -26.44 3.49
C ALA A 51 1.14 -27.91 3.52
N GLY A 52 0.42 -28.78 2.80
CA GLY A 52 0.80 -30.19 2.66
C GLY A 52 2.13 -30.36 1.94
N LEU A 53 2.35 -29.58 0.88
CA LEU A 53 3.60 -29.59 0.11
C LEU A 53 4.79 -29.16 0.98
N THR A 54 4.65 -28.10 1.76
CA THR A 54 5.67 -27.62 2.69
C THR A 54 6.01 -28.66 3.74
N LEU A 55 4.99 -29.27 4.37
CA LEU A 55 5.19 -30.16 5.53
C LEU A 55 5.58 -31.60 5.16
N VAL A 56 5.22 -32.08 3.96
CA VAL A 56 5.41 -33.49 3.58
C VAL A 56 6.62 -33.68 2.68
N LEU A 57 6.90 -32.76 1.76
CA LEU A 57 8.05 -32.92 0.87
C LEU A 57 9.36 -32.58 1.60
N PRO A 58 10.43 -33.38 1.42
CA PRO A 58 11.74 -33.04 1.94
C PRO A 58 12.26 -31.74 1.31
N GLU A 59 13.02 -30.98 2.09
CA GLU A 59 13.62 -29.72 1.67
C GLU A 59 15.11 -29.90 1.41
N ASN A 60 15.61 -29.26 0.36
CA ASN A 60 17.03 -29.17 0.10
C ASN A 60 17.57 -27.90 0.81
N GLY A 61 17.74 -27.99 2.12
CA GLY A 61 18.22 -26.91 2.98
C GLY A 61 17.75 -27.07 4.42
N ASP A 62 18.33 -26.28 5.33
CA ASP A 62 17.87 -26.19 6.72
C ASP A 62 17.03 -24.92 6.89
N PHE A 63 15.74 -25.11 7.19
CA PHE A 63 14.77 -24.03 7.29
C PHE A 63 13.91 -24.20 8.55
N PRO A 64 14.28 -23.54 9.67
CA PRO A 64 13.61 -23.71 10.95
C PRO A 64 12.11 -23.33 10.92
N TYR A 65 11.74 -22.39 10.05
CA TYR A 65 10.38 -21.83 9.97
C TYR A 65 9.48 -22.49 8.92
N SER A 66 9.91 -23.58 8.25
CA SER A 66 9.07 -24.30 7.28
C SER A 66 7.78 -24.84 7.90
N SER A 67 7.87 -25.35 9.14
CA SER A 67 6.70 -25.84 9.88
C SER A 67 5.69 -24.72 10.17
N THR A 68 6.18 -23.55 10.62
CA THR A 68 5.37 -22.36 10.89
C THR A 68 4.73 -21.82 9.60
N PHE A 69 5.49 -21.77 8.49
CA PHE A 69 4.98 -21.34 7.19
C PHE A 69 3.86 -22.26 6.68
N GLY A 70 4.09 -23.58 6.70
CA GLY A 70 3.10 -24.58 6.31
C GLY A 70 1.84 -24.54 7.18
N GLN A 71 1.99 -24.44 8.50
CA GLN A 71 0.85 -24.30 9.43
C GLN A 71 0.05 -23.02 9.17
N GLY A 72 0.73 -21.89 8.93
CA GLY A 72 0.09 -20.62 8.56
C GLY A 72 -0.74 -20.74 7.28
N GLY A 73 -0.16 -21.33 6.23
CA GLY A 73 -0.89 -21.62 4.99
C GLY A 73 -2.08 -22.56 5.20
N GLY A 74 -1.91 -23.57 6.06
CA GLY A 74 -2.97 -24.53 6.40
C GLY A 74 -4.14 -23.88 7.13
N LEU A 75 -3.87 -22.98 8.08
CA LEU A 75 -4.89 -22.22 8.79
C LEU A 75 -5.68 -21.30 7.85
N ILE A 76 -5.00 -20.64 6.91
CA ILE A 76 -5.66 -19.82 5.88
C ILE A 76 -6.57 -20.71 5.01
N GLY A 77 -6.04 -21.85 4.54
CA GLY A 77 -6.79 -22.80 3.73
C GLY A 77 -8.06 -23.31 4.43
N ALA A 78 -7.91 -23.77 5.68
CA ALA A 78 -9.02 -24.22 6.51
C ALA A 78 -10.06 -23.12 6.76
N ALA A 79 -9.62 -21.90 7.09
CA ALA A 79 -10.51 -20.77 7.30
C ALA A 79 -11.32 -20.42 6.04
N LEU A 80 -10.71 -20.47 4.85
CA LEU A 80 -11.40 -20.20 3.58
C LEU A 80 -12.43 -21.28 3.22
N LEU A 81 -12.12 -22.56 3.50
CA LEU A 81 -13.07 -23.67 3.31
C LEU A 81 -14.25 -23.59 4.28
N LEU A 82 -14.01 -23.18 5.52
CA LEU A 82 -15.08 -22.99 6.51
C LEU A 82 -15.92 -21.74 6.21
N ALA A 83 -15.30 -20.68 5.70
CA ALA A 83 -16.00 -19.44 5.35
C ALA A 83 -16.84 -19.58 4.08
N SER A 84 -16.44 -20.41 3.11
CA SER A 84 -17.09 -20.52 1.79
C SER A 84 -18.61 -20.79 1.83
N PRO A 85 -19.14 -21.70 2.67
CA PRO A 85 -20.59 -21.89 2.81
C PRO A 85 -21.29 -20.78 3.63
N LEU A 86 -20.55 -20.03 4.45
CA LEU A 86 -21.07 -19.00 5.36
C LEU A 86 -21.05 -17.58 4.78
N LEU A 87 -20.46 -17.38 3.60
CA LEU A 87 -20.33 -16.07 2.94
C LEU A 87 -21.64 -15.31 2.72
N PRO A 88 -22.76 -15.95 2.35
CA PRO A 88 -24.03 -15.25 2.21
C PRO A 88 -24.53 -14.67 3.54
N VAL A 89 -24.11 -15.25 4.67
CA VAL A 89 -24.48 -14.85 6.04
C VAL A 89 -23.54 -13.77 6.58
N LEU A 90 -22.29 -13.73 6.10
CA LEU A 90 -21.23 -12.82 6.55
C LEU A 90 -21.37 -11.36 6.05
N GLY A 91 -22.43 -11.04 5.31
CA GLY A 91 -22.77 -9.68 4.88
C GLY A 91 -21.60 -8.94 4.20
N ARG A 92 -21.16 -7.82 4.78
CA ARG A 92 -20.06 -6.99 4.23
C ARG A 92 -18.72 -7.71 4.14
N VAL A 93 -18.43 -8.60 5.09
CA VAL A 93 -17.18 -9.38 5.12
C VAL A 93 -17.19 -10.39 3.97
N GLY A 94 -18.33 -11.02 3.71
CA GLY A 94 -18.47 -11.96 2.61
C GLY A 94 -18.36 -11.31 1.22
N ALA A 95 -18.89 -10.10 1.06
CA ALA A 95 -18.72 -9.33 -0.17
C ALA A 95 -17.24 -8.98 -0.45
N ARG A 96 -16.49 -8.56 0.59
CA ARG A 96 -15.05 -8.31 0.47
C ARG A 96 -14.26 -9.57 0.12
N LEU A 97 -14.47 -10.67 0.86
CA LEU A 97 -13.83 -11.95 0.57
C LEU A 97 -14.07 -12.39 -0.88
N ARG A 98 -15.31 -12.29 -1.37
CA ARG A 98 -15.64 -12.63 -2.77
C ARG A 98 -14.91 -11.76 -3.78
N HIS A 99 -14.78 -10.47 -3.52
CA HIS A 99 -14.04 -9.54 -4.38
C HIS A 99 -12.52 -9.85 -4.41
N TRP A 100 -11.94 -10.16 -3.25
CA TRP A 100 -10.51 -10.47 -3.12
C TRP A 100 -10.17 -11.94 -3.41
N GLY A 101 -11.16 -12.82 -3.62
CA GLY A 101 -11.00 -14.25 -3.89
C GLY A 101 -9.94 -14.61 -4.94
N PRO A 102 -10.01 -14.03 -6.16
CA PRO A 102 -9.02 -14.32 -7.20
C PRO A 102 -7.59 -13.98 -6.78
N TRP A 103 -7.38 -12.92 -5.98
CA TRP A 103 -6.07 -12.57 -5.45
C TRP A 103 -5.56 -13.58 -4.43
N ILE A 104 -6.44 -14.12 -3.58
CA ILE A 104 -6.08 -15.15 -2.60
C ILE A 104 -5.65 -16.44 -3.32
N VAL A 105 -6.34 -16.80 -4.41
CA VAL A 105 -5.95 -17.91 -5.30
C VAL A 105 -4.58 -17.67 -5.93
N ALA A 106 -4.39 -16.50 -6.53
CA ALA A 106 -3.13 -16.13 -7.17
C ALA A 106 -1.96 -16.16 -6.16
N LEU A 107 -2.19 -15.71 -4.93
CA LEU A 107 -1.19 -15.72 -3.87
C LEU A 107 -0.80 -17.14 -3.44
N ALA A 108 -1.77 -18.06 -3.29
CA ALA A 108 -1.47 -19.46 -3.00
C ALA A 108 -0.63 -20.10 -4.10
N LEU A 109 -0.99 -19.88 -5.37
CA LEU A 109 -0.24 -20.39 -6.52
C LEU A 109 1.17 -19.80 -6.55
N ALA A 110 1.31 -18.49 -6.34
CA ALA A 110 2.60 -17.82 -6.34
C ALA A 110 3.53 -18.37 -5.26
N PHE A 111 3.05 -18.55 -4.02
CA PHE A 111 3.85 -19.16 -2.97
C PHE A 111 4.19 -20.62 -3.25
N THR A 112 3.25 -21.39 -3.80
CA THR A 112 3.47 -22.80 -4.17
C THR A 112 4.56 -22.92 -5.23
N ILE A 113 4.49 -22.10 -6.29
CA ILE A 113 5.49 -22.08 -7.36
C ILE A 113 6.85 -21.63 -6.82
N TRP A 114 6.87 -20.58 -6.00
CA TRP A 114 8.11 -20.06 -5.42
C TRP A 114 8.78 -21.09 -4.52
N GLU A 115 8.05 -21.71 -3.59
CA GLU A 115 8.59 -22.73 -2.69
C GLU A 115 9.09 -23.95 -3.46
N LEU A 116 8.30 -24.44 -4.42
CA LEU A 116 8.72 -25.55 -5.29
C LEU A 116 10.01 -25.22 -6.02
N ALA A 117 10.11 -24.05 -6.62
CA ALA A 117 11.25 -23.66 -7.43
C ALA A 117 12.51 -23.35 -6.58
N THR A 118 12.37 -23.10 -5.27
CA THR A 118 13.48 -22.78 -4.37
C THR A 118 13.82 -23.95 -3.43
N ALA A 119 13.02 -24.16 -2.37
CA ALA A 119 13.32 -25.12 -1.31
C ALA A 119 13.18 -26.60 -1.70
N LYS A 120 12.38 -26.92 -2.73
CA LYS A 120 12.09 -28.33 -3.09
C LYS A 120 12.84 -28.81 -4.34
N LEU A 121 12.78 -28.07 -5.45
CA LEU A 121 13.33 -28.48 -6.74
C LEU A 121 14.69 -27.83 -7.09
N GLU A 122 15.15 -26.87 -6.29
CA GLU A 122 16.41 -26.12 -6.50
C GLU A 122 16.57 -25.52 -7.91
N TRP A 123 15.46 -25.23 -8.60
CA TRP A 123 15.50 -24.55 -9.90
C TRP A 123 16.10 -23.15 -9.79
N LEU A 124 15.92 -22.51 -8.64
CA LEU A 124 16.50 -21.22 -8.29
C LEU A 124 17.51 -21.41 -7.16
N PRO A 125 18.82 -21.22 -7.43
CA PRO A 125 19.86 -21.51 -6.46
C PRO A 125 19.92 -20.45 -5.35
N MET A 126 20.19 -20.93 -4.13
CA MET A 126 20.60 -20.09 -3.02
C MET A 126 22.03 -19.56 -3.26
N PRO A 127 22.38 -18.36 -2.78
CA PRO A 127 21.62 -17.56 -1.82
C PRO A 127 20.66 -16.54 -2.47
N PHE A 128 20.70 -16.34 -3.79
CA PHE A 128 19.99 -15.25 -4.48
C PHE A 128 18.46 -15.30 -4.40
N PHE A 129 17.90 -16.52 -4.31
CA PHE A 129 16.47 -16.76 -4.28
C PHE A 129 16.08 -17.53 -3.01
N PRO A 130 15.99 -16.84 -1.85
CA PRO A 130 15.57 -17.47 -0.61
C PRO A 130 14.10 -17.92 -0.71
N PRO A 131 13.74 -19.06 -0.10
CA PRO A 131 12.35 -19.47 0.00
C PRO A 131 11.55 -18.55 0.95
N PRO A 132 10.21 -18.55 0.85
CA PRO A 132 9.36 -17.68 1.68
C PRO A 132 9.55 -17.92 3.19
N GLN A 133 9.82 -19.15 3.63
CA GLN A 133 10.11 -19.43 5.05
C GLN A 133 11.37 -18.74 5.58
N ALA A 134 12.42 -18.57 4.75
CA ALA A 134 13.64 -17.89 5.16
C ALA A 134 13.42 -16.38 5.34
N ILE A 135 12.47 -15.78 4.63
CA ILE A 135 12.08 -14.39 4.84
C ILE A 135 11.31 -14.24 6.15
N LEU A 136 10.46 -15.21 6.49
CA LEU A 136 9.73 -15.22 7.77
C LEU A 136 10.68 -15.30 8.97
N GLU A 137 11.73 -16.11 8.86
CA GLU A 137 12.79 -16.21 9.87
C GLU A 137 13.41 -14.84 10.17
N VAL A 138 13.73 -14.04 9.16
CA VAL A 138 14.27 -12.68 9.37
C VAL A 138 13.29 -11.79 10.15
N PHE A 139 11.99 -11.89 9.88
CA PHE A 139 10.98 -11.14 10.62
C PHE A 139 10.80 -11.63 12.06
N ALA A 140 11.13 -12.88 12.36
CA ALA A 140 11.04 -13.46 13.69
C ALA A 140 12.30 -13.17 14.52
N GLU A 141 13.48 -13.35 13.94
CA GLU A 141 14.75 -13.38 14.67
C GLU A 141 15.52 -12.06 14.55
N ASP A 142 15.56 -11.46 13.36
CA ASP A 142 16.30 -10.22 13.08
C ASP A 142 15.44 -8.94 13.28
N TRP A 143 14.24 -9.10 13.84
CA TRP A 143 13.30 -7.99 14.08
C TRP A 143 13.90 -6.80 14.84
N PRO A 144 14.71 -6.95 15.91
CA PRO A 144 15.26 -5.81 16.63
C PRO A 144 16.10 -4.90 15.72
N LYS A 145 16.88 -5.50 14.82
CA LYS A 145 17.74 -4.77 13.88
C LYS A 145 16.93 -4.16 12.75
N LEU A 146 16.04 -4.95 12.13
CA LEU A 146 15.17 -4.48 11.05
C LEU A 146 14.21 -3.38 11.52
N GLY A 147 13.56 -3.57 12.66
CA GLY A 147 12.67 -2.60 13.29
C GLY A 147 13.38 -1.31 13.68
N GLY A 148 14.59 -1.40 14.24
CA GLY A 148 15.43 -0.23 14.49
C GLY A 148 15.75 0.54 13.21
N SER A 149 16.07 -0.17 12.12
CA SER A 149 16.28 0.44 10.80
C SER A 149 15.03 1.12 10.25
N ILE A 150 13.85 0.51 10.38
CA ILE A 150 12.57 1.12 9.97
C ILE A 150 12.35 2.45 10.69
N VAL A 151 12.51 2.48 12.01
CA VAL A 151 12.30 3.69 12.83
C VAL A 151 13.28 4.79 12.44
N ASN A 152 14.57 4.46 12.28
CA ASN A 152 15.59 5.43 11.90
C ASN A 152 15.31 6.03 10.51
N SER A 153 14.91 5.22 9.54
CA SER A 153 14.48 5.71 8.22
C SER A 153 13.26 6.60 8.30
N LEU A 154 12.27 6.25 9.13
CA LEU A 154 11.07 7.07 9.35
C LEU A 154 11.41 8.44 9.95
N ILE A 155 12.32 8.49 10.92
CA ILE A 155 12.76 9.75 11.55
C ILE A 155 13.48 10.63 10.52
N LEU A 156 14.42 10.06 9.77
CA LEU A 156 15.18 10.81 8.77
C LEU A 156 14.28 11.30 7.63
N LEU A 157 13.42 10.42 7.11
CA LEU A 157 12.44 10.74 6.07
C LEU A 157 11.49 11.83 6.52
N SER A 158 10.89 11.69 7.71
CA SER A 158 9.92 12.67 8.22
C SER A 158 10.57 14.04 8.44
N GLY A 159 11.78 14.10 8.98
CA GLY A 159 12.54 15.34 9.13
C GLY A 159 12.77 16.04 7.80
N GLY A 160 13.35 15.33 6.82
CA GLY A 160 13.63 15.90 5.50
C GLY A 160 12.34 16.26 4.75
N TYR A 161 11.33 15.39 4.79
CA TYR A 161 10.06 15.59 4.11
C TYR A 161 9.31 16.81 4.67
N VAL A 162 9.25 16.99 5.98
CA VAL A 162 8.57 18.15 6.60
C VAL A 162 9.30 19.44 6.27
N ILE A 163 10.64 19.45 6.34
CA ILE A 163 11.44 20.63 5.98
C ILE A 163 11.25 20.97 4.49
N GLY A 164 11.34 19.97 3.61
CA GLY A 164 11.14 20.12 2.17
C GLY A 164 9.74 20.59 1.81
N ALA A 165 8.71 19.96 2.39
CA ALA A 165 7.32 20.34 2.20
C ALA A 165 7.04 21.77 2.67
N ALA A 166 7.51 22.15 3.87
CA ALA A 166 7.29 23.49 4.41
C ALA A 166 8.00 24.56 3.59
N SER A 167 9.30 24.37 3.32
CA SER A 167 10.10 25.30 2.51
C SER A 167 9.58 25.41 1.08
N GLY A 168 9.26 24.28 0.46
CA GLY A 168 8.70 24.24 -0.89
C GLY A 168 7.32 24.88 -0.99
N PHE A 169 6.46 24.68 0.01
CA PHE A 169 5.17 25.35 0.07
C PHE A 169 5.33 26.86 0.19
N VAL A 170 6.19 27.34 1.11
CA VAL A 170 6.46 28.77 1.29
C VAL A 170 7.04 29.39 0.01
N LEU A 171 8.01 28.75 -0.63
CA LEU A 171 8.60 29.21 -1.89
C LEU A 171 7.57 29.21 -3.01
N GLY A 172 6.75 28.18 -3.13
CA GLY A 172 5.71 28.09 -4.14
C GLY A 172 4.64 29.17 -3.98
N VAL A 173 4.24 29.47 -2.74
CA VAL A 173 3.35 30.59 -2.42
C VAL A 173 3.99 31.93 -2.79
N ALA A 174 5.25 32.13 -2.40
CA ALA A 174 5.98 33.37 -2.69
C ALA A 174 6.09 33.63 -4.20
N VAL A 175 6.46 32.61 -4.98
CA VAL A 175 6.60 32.67 -6.44
C VAL A 175 5.25 32.87 -7.13
N GLY A 176 4.19 32.21 -6.66
CA GLY A 176 2.85 32.38 -7.23
C GLY A 176 2.20 33.72 -6.93
N TRP A 177 2.56 34.35 -5.82
CA TRP A 177 2.00 35.64 -5.44
C TRP A 177 2.80 36.84 -5.94
N SER A 178 4.14 36.76 -5.91
CA SER A 178 5.03 37.89 -6.19
C SER A 178 5.76 37.73 -7.52
N ARG A 179 5.57 38.69 -8.43
CA ARG A 179 6.33 38.77 -9.69
C ARG A 179 7.84 38.88 -9.44
N THR A 180 8.24 39.62 -8.39
CA THR A 180 9.64 39.76 -8.01
C THR A 180 10.23 38.44 -7.52
N ALA A 181 9.49 37.69 -6.69
CA ALA A 181 9.95 36.37 -6.26
C ALA A 181 10.07 35.41 -7.45
N GLY A 182 9.09 35.42 -8.37
CA GLY A 182 9.17 34.63 -9.60
C GLY A 182 10.38 34.96 -10.45
N TYR A 183 10.72 36.24 -10.63
CA TYR A 183 11.89 36.66 -11.41
C TYR A 183 13.20 36.04 -10.89
N TRP A 184 13.41 36.02 -9.57
CA TRP A 184 14.64 35.49 -8.97
C TRP A 184 14.64 33.97 -8.81
N VAL A 185 13.49 33.37 -8.52
CA VAL A 185 13.41 31.93 -8.20
C VAL A 185 13.24 31.07 -9.46
N HIS A 186 12.61 31.56 -10.54
CA HIS A 186 12.43 30.78 -11.76
C HIS A 186 13.74 30.27 -12.40
N PRO A 187 14.81 31.08 -12.52
CA PRO A 187 16.09 30.59 -13.03
C PRO A 187 16.65 29.44 -12.18
N VAL A 188 16.57 29.56 -10.85
CA VAL A 188 17.04 28.53 -9.92
C VAL A 188 16.23 27.24 -10.08
N LEU A 189 14.89 27.34 -10.15
CA LEU A 189 14.02 26.17 -10.37
C LEU A 189 14.26 25.51 -11.73
N ARG A 190 14.56 26.28 -12.78
CA ARG A 190 14.88 25.75 -14.11
C ARG A 190 16.22 25.02 -14.15
N PHE A 191 17.19 25.47 -13.35
CA PHE A 191 18.51 24.87 -13.31
C PHE A 191 18.58 23.66 -12.35
N VAL A 192 18.05 23.82 -11.14
CA VAL A 192 18.05 22.77 -10.10
C VAL A 192 16.99 21.71 -10.40
N GLY A 193 15.85 22.09 -10.97
CA GLY A 193 14.69 21.22 -11.13
C GLY A 193 14.89 19.95 -11.95
N PRO A 194 15.59 20.00 -13.10
CA PRO A 194 15.88 18.82 -13.89
C PRO A 194 16.88 17.85 -13.24
N LEU A 195 17.66 18.31 -12.26
CA LEU A 195 18.68 17.50 -11.62
C LEU A 195 18.04 16.59 -10.57
N PRO A 196 18.25 15.26 -10.64
CA PRO A 196 17.77 14.38 -9.59
C PRO A 196 18.50 14.72 -8.29
N ALA A 197 17.79 14.70 -7.16
CA ALA A 197 18.41 15.02 -5.87
C ALA A 197 19.58 14.06 -5.54
N THR A 198 19.57 12.83 -6.07
CA THR A 198 20.72 11.90 -5.95
C THR A 198 22.01 12.42 -6.61
N ALA A 199 21.93 13.25 -7.67
CA ALA A 199 23.13 13.85 -8.27
C ALA A 199 23.86 14.80 -7.31
N TRP A 200 23.17 15.31 -6.28
CA TRP A 200 23.74 16.18 -5.26
C TRP A 200 24.42 15.42 -4.12
N LEU A 201 24.37 14.08 -4.11
CA LEU A 201 24.95 13.26 -3.04
C LEU A 201 26.40 13.64 -2.70
N PRO A 202 27.36 13.65 -3.64
CA PRO A 202 28.76 13.92 -3.30
C PRO A 202 28.95 15.31 -2.68
N LEU A 203 28.28 16.32 -3.24
CA LEU A 203 28.34 17.68 -2.73
C LEU A 203 27.70 17.81 -1.36
N ALA A 204 26.55 17.16 -1.13
CA ALA A 204 25.87 17.18 0.16
C ALA A 204 26.73 16.53 1.25
N PHE A 205 27.36 15.38 0.97
CA PHE A 205 28.26 14.73 1.91
C PHE A 205 29.55 15.52 2.17
N PHE A 206 29.99 16.35 1.22
CA PHE A 206 31.15 17.22 1.39
C PHE A 206 30.83 18.48 2.21
N VAL A 207 29.68 19.12 1.96
CA VAL A 207 29.33 20.42 2.56
C VAL A 207 28.76 20.26 3.98
N PHE A 208 27.97 19.23 4.21
CA PHE A 208 27.30 19.06 5.50
C PHE A 208 28.22 18.36 6.51
N PRO A 209 28.17 18.73 7.79
CA PRO A 209 29.07 18.18 8.82
C PRO A 209 28.76 16.72 9.18
N SER A 210 27.55 16.24 8.87
CA SER A 210 27.15 14.87 9.15
C SER A 210 26.35 14.25 8.01
N SER A 211 26.48 12.93 7.86
CA SER A 211 25.69 12.14 6.93
C SER A 211 24.19 12.28 7.14
N TRP A 212 23.78 12.44 8.41
CA TRP A 212 22.38 12.62 8.78
C TRP A 212 21.83 13.95 8.24
N SER A 213 22.58 15.05 8.44
CA SER A 213 22.21 16.36 7.88
C SER A 213 22.24 16.40 6.35
N ALA A 214 23.24 15.75 5.73
CA ALA A 214 23.34 15.65 4.27
C ALA A 214 22.12 14.91 3.69
N SER A 215 21.79 13.74 4.26
CA SER A 215 20.64 12.95 3.82
C SER A 215 19.33 13.70 4.02
N THR A 216 19.16 14.38 5.16
CA THR A 216 17.98 15.20 5.45
C THR A 216 17.82 16.32 4.41
N PHE A 217 18.90 16.99 4.03
CA PHE A 217 18.89 18.02 2.98
C PHE A 217 18.47 17.44 1.62
N LEU A 218 18.99 16.27 1.23
CA LEU A 218 18.65 15.65 -0.05
C LEU A 218 17.20 15.21 -0.12
N VAL A 219 16.68 14.64 0.98
CA VAL A 219 15.25 14.30 1.14
C VAL A 219 14.41 15.58 1.05
N ALA A 220 14.81 16.66 1.74
CA ALA A 220 14.14 17.95 1.68
C ALA A 220 14.15 18.57 0.27
N LEU A 221 15.25 18.46 -0.46
CA LEU A 221 15.37 18.93 -1.84
C LEU A 221 14.42 18.14 -2.77
N ALA A 222 14.40 16.81 -2.62
CA ALA A 222 13.55 15.92 -3.41
C ALA A 222 12.05 16.19 -3.19
N THR A 223 11.64 16.52 -1.96
CA THR A 223 10.26 16.91 -1.65
C THR A 223 9.96 18.36 -2.02
N GLY A 224 10.87 19.28 -1.73
CA GLY A 224 10.64 20.72 -1.84
C GLY A 224 10.43 21.18 -3.27
N PHE A 225 11.13 20.57 -4.23
CA PHE A 225 10.98 20.93 -5.64
C PHE A 225 9.56 20.72 -6.20
N PRO A 226 8.99 19.49 -6.22
CA PRO A 226 7.63 19.28 -6.73
C PRO A 226 6.58 20.06 -5.93
N VAL A 227 6.74 20.19 -4.61
CA VAL A 227 5.84 21.01 -3.78
C VAL A 227 5.89 22.47 -4.21
N THR A 228 7.08 23.05 -4.45
CA THR A 228 7.22 24.44 -4.93
C THR A 228 6.50 24.64 -6.25
N VAL A 229 6.79 23.80 -7.23
CA VAL A 229 6.27 23.95 -8.60
C VAL A 229 4.75 23.77 -8.63
N LEU A 230 4.21 22.77 -7.94
CA LEU A 230 2.77 22.50 -7.95
C LEU A 230 1.99 23.50 -7.09
N THR A 231 2.57 24.02 -6.02
CA THR A 231 1.98 25.13 -5.26
C THR A 231 1.91 26.40 -6.11
N TRP A 232 3.01 26.74 -6.81
CA TRP A 232 3.04 27.87 -7.72
C TRP A 232 1.99 27.73 -8.82
N SER A 233 1.94 26.56 -9.48
CA SER A 233 0.97 26.25 -10.53
C SER A 233 -0.47 26.35 -10.02
N GLY A 234 -0.77 25.85 -8.81
CA GLY A 234 -2.09 25.92 -8.22
C GLY A 234 -2.55 27.35 -7.93
N ILE A 235 -1.65 28.24 -7.51
CA ILE A 235 -1.97 29.66 -7.31
C ILE A 235 -2.23 30.36 -8.64
N ALA A 236 -1.38 30.09 -9.64
CA ALA A 236 -1.52 30.67 -10.97
C ALA A 236 -2.78 30.19 -11.71
N ALA A 237 -3.24 28.96 -11.44
CA ALA A 237 -4.45 28.38 -12.03
C ALA A 237 -5.76 28.85 -11.36
N ALA A 238 -5.69 29.52 -10.20
CA ALA A 238 -6.87 29.97 -9.49
C ALA A 238 -7.65 31.03 -10.29
N ASN A 239 -8.98 30.89 -10.34
CA ASN A 239 -9.84 31.77 -11.14
C ASN A 239 -9.71 33.24 -10.69
N LYS A 240 -9.35 34.11 -11.64
CA LYS A 240 -9.17 35.55 -11.43
C LYS A 240 -10.40 36.21 -10.80
N SER A 241 -11.61 35.73 -11.12
CA SER A 241 -12.87 36.26 -10.57
C SER A 241 -12.93 36.19 -9.05
N TYR A 242 -12.36 35.17 -8.40
CA TYR A 242 -12.34 35.09 -6.94
C TYR A 242 -11.48 36.19 -6.30
N TYR A 243 -10.38 36.56 -6.96
CA TYR A 243 -9.54 37.66 -6.51
C TYR A 243 -10.23 39.02 -6.73
N ASP A 244 -10.89 39.20 -7.87
CA ASP A 244 -11.57 40.46 -8.19
C ASP A 244 -12.76 40.70 -7.25
N VAL A 245 -13.58 39.68 -6.96
CA VAL A 245 -14.70 39.76 -6.00
C VAL A 245 -14.20 40.04 -4.57
N ALA A 246 -13.13 39.38 -4.13
CA ALA A 246 -12.59 39.64 -2.80
C ALA A 246 -12.04 41.08 -2.68
N ARG A 247 -11.42 41.61 -3.74
CA ARG A 247 -10.93 43.00 -3.77
C ARG A 247 -12.06 44.02 -3.74
N THR A 248 -13.17 43.79 -4.44
CA THR A 248 -14.33 44.71 -4.40
C THR A 248 -14.99 44.75 -3.02
N LEU A 249 -14.90 43.66 -2.24
CA LEU A 249 -15.32 43.61 -0.84
C LEU A 249 -14.30 44.20 0.15
N GLY A 250 -13.22 44.82 -0.33
CA GLY A 250 -12.21 45.48 0.51
C GLY A 250 -11.18 44.54 1.15
N ALA A 251 -11.00 43.33 0.61
CA ALA A 251 -10.02 42.38 1.14
C ALA A 251 -8.57 42.90 1.03
N SER A 252 -7.82 42.76 2.13
CA SER A 252 -6.39 43.03 2.15
C SER A 252 -5.57 41.96 1.41
N GLN A 253 -4.33 42.27 1.03
CA GLN A 253 -3.45 41.31 0.34
C GLN A 253 -3.23 40.02 1.15
N SER A 254 -3.08 40.14 2.48
CA SER A 254 -2.93 38.97 3.37
C SER A 254 -4.18 38.08 3.37
N PHE A 255 -5.37 38.71 3.29
CA PHE A 255 -6.63 37.98 3.16
C PHE A 255 -6.69 37.21 1.84
N LEU A 256 -6.34 37.86 0.72
CA LEU A 256 -6.34 37.20 -0.58
C LEU A 256 -5.40 35.99 -0.61
N ILE A 257 -4.20 36.08 -0.04
CA ILE A 257 -3.28 34.94 0.03
C ILE A 257 -3.87 33.81 0.87
N ARG A 258 -4.29 34.10 2.11
CA ARG A 258 -4.65 33.07 3.10
C ARG A 258 -6.03 32.45 2.86
N LYS A 259 -6.97 33.22 2.31
CA LYS A 259 -8.38 32.82 2.17
C LYS A 259 -8.82 32.55 0.74
N VAL A 260 -8.03 32.98 -0.26
CA VAL A 260 -8.36 32.74 -1.68
C VAL A 260 -7.27 31.90 -2.35
N ALA A 261 -6.02 32.38 -2.37
CA ALA A 261 -4.94 31.74 -3.11
C ALA A 261 -4.55 30.37 -2.54
N ILE A 262 -4.23 30.30 -1.24
CA ILE A 262 -3.81 29.05 -0.60
C ILE A 262 -4.91 27.99 -0.71
N PRO A 263 -6.17 28.24 -0.31
CA PRO A 263 -7.23 27.22 -0.42
C PRO A 263 -7.47 26.74 -1.85
N ALA A 264 -7.36 27.62 -2.86
CA ALA A 264 -7.49 27.24 -4.26
C ALA A 264 -6.32 26.36 -4.75
N ALA A 265 -5.12 26.59 -4.23
CA ALA A 265 -3.92 25.85 -4.62
C ALA A 265 -3.74 24.51 -3.89
N LEU A 266 -4.37 24.32 -2.73
CA LEU A 266 -4.21 23.11 -1.90
C LEU A 266 -4.31 21.77 -2.65
N PRO A 267 -5.20 21.57 -3.64
CA PRO A 267 -5.26 20.32 -4.39
C PRO A 267 -3.97 20.03 -5.13
N HIS A 268 -3.39 21.05 -5.77
CA HIS A 268 -2.09 20.95 -6.43
C HIS A 268 -0.96 20.76 -5.41
N VAL A 269 -1.03 21.42 -4.25
CA VAL A 269 -0.07 21.20 -3.16
C VAL A 269 -0.03 19.72 -2.76
N PHE A 270 -1.18 19.07 -2.62
CA PHE A 270 -1.25 17.64 -2.30
C PHE A 270 -0.70 16.72 -3.39
N VAL A 271 -0.85 17.08 -4.67
CA VAL A 271 -0.16 16.38 -5.76
C VAL A 271 1.36 16.52 -5.59
N GLY A 272 1.84 17.72 -5.23
CA GLY A 272 3.26 17.96 -5.00
C GLY A 272 3.81 17.22 -3.79
N LEU A 273 3.03 17.15 -2.71
CA LEU A 273 3.36 16.34 -1.54
C LEU A 273 3.44 14.85 -1.87
N PHE A 274 2.56 14.34 -2.73
CA PHE A 274 2.57 12.94 -3.18
C PHE A 274 3.79 12.63 -4.04
N MET A 275 4.05 13.44 -5.07
CA MET A 275 5.22 13.28 -5.93
C MET A 275 6.53 13.44 -5.13
N GLY A 276 6.56 14.42 -4.22
CA GLY A 276 7.68 14.67 -3.33
C GLY A 276 7.93 13.54 -2.34
N LEU A 277 6.88 12.84 -1.87
CA LEU A 277 7.01 11.70 -0.97
C LEU A 277 7.72 10.54 -1.68
N GLY A 278 7.25 10.17 -2.88
CA GLY A 278 7.88 9.11 -3.68
C GLY A 278 9.33 9.42 -4.04
N ALA A 279 9.61 10.64 -4.50
CA ALA A 279 10.97 11.08 -4.83
C ALA A 279 11.89 11.08 -3.59
N SER A 280 11.41 11.59 -2.46
CA SER A 280 12.17 11.65 -1.21
C SER A 280 12.48 10.27 -0.64
N PHE A 281 11.58 9.30 -0.81
CA PHE A 281 11.80 7.92 -0.39
C PHE A 281 12.90 7.26 -1.24
N ALA A 282 12.89 7.44 -2.56
CA ALA A 282 13.93 6.91 -3.42
C ALA A 282 15.31 7.51 -3.07
N VAL A 283 15.37 8.81 -2.82
CA VAL A 283 16.61 9.52 -2.44
C VAL A 283 17.08 9.11 -1.04
N LEU A 284 16.16 8.93 -0.09
CA LEU A 284 16.45 8.44 1.26
C LEU A 284 17.22 7.12 1.20
N VAL A 285 16.69 6.14 0.46
CA VAL A 285 17.30 4.80 0.38
C VAL A 285 18.74 4.90 -0.12
N VAL A 286 18.97 5.66 -1.20
CA VAL A 286 20.33 5.85 -1.75
C VAL A 286 21.25 6.59 -0.77
N ALA A 287 20.75 7.61 -0.07
CA ALA A 287 21.52 8.36 0.92
C ALA A 287 21.91 7.49 2.13
N GLU A 288 20.99 6.64 2.60
CA GLU A 288 21.25 5.69 3.68
C GLU A 288 22.25 4.60 3.28
N MET A 289 22.20 4.12 2.03
CA MET A 289 23.17 3.13 1.52
C MET A 289 24.61 3.66 1.52
N LEU A 290 24.80 4.96 1.34
CA LEU A 290 26.13 5.56 1.17
C LEU A 290 26.69 6.21 2.43
N GLY A 291 25.84 6.72 3.32
CA GLY A 291 26.29 7.66 4.34
C GLY A 291 25.93 7.35 5.79
N VAL A 292 24.80 6.71 6.04
CA VAL A 292 24.23 6.60 7.39
C VAL A 292 24.53 5.22 7.97
N LYS A 293 24.81 5.15 9.27
CA LYS A 293 25.10 3.88 9.98
C LYS A 293 23.85 3.13 10.45
N SER A 294 22.67 3.57 10.04
CA SER A 294 21.37 3.03 10.46
C SER A 294 20.30 3.44 9.45
N GLY A 295 19.32 2.57 9.21
CA GLY A 295 18.25 2.80 8.23
C GLY A 295 18.01 1.57 7.37
N LEU A 296 16.92 1.57 6.62
CA LEU A 296 16.54 0.50 5.70
C LEU A 296 17.52 0.41 4.52
N GLY A 297 17.98 1.54 3.96
CA GLY A 297 19.00 1.54 2.91
C GLY A 297 20.35 1.01 3.40
N TRP A 298 20.75 1.39 4.62
CA TRP A 298 21.94 0.82 5.27
C TRP A 298 21.79 -0.69 5.51
N TYR A 299 20.64 -1.13 6.01
CA TYR A 299 20.37 -2.55 6.28
C TYR A 299 20.41 -3.38 4.99
N LEU A 300 19.86 -2.84 3.89
CA LEU A 300 19.91 -3.48 2.58
C LEU A 300 21.36 -3.66 2.11
N GLN A 301 22.18 -2.60 2.22
CA GLN A 301 23.59 -2.65 1.85
C GLN A 301 24.41 -3.60 2.73
N TRP A 302 24.12 -3.62 4.03
CA TRP A 302 24.73 -4.56 4.97
C TRP A 302 24.37 -6.01 4.62
N ALA A 303 23.09 -6.31 4.40
CA ALA A 303 22.62 -7.64 4.02
C ALA A 303 23.23 -8.12 2.70
N GLN A 304 23.34 -7.21 1.72
CA GLN A 304 24.02 -7.47 0.46
C GLN A 304 25.51 -7.81 0.65
N GLY A 305 26.21 -7.08 1.53
CA GLY A 305 27.62 -7.34 1.84
C GLY A 305 27.87 -8.71 2.47
N TRP A 306 26.90 -9.25 3.22
CA TRP A 306 26.94 -10.59 3.81
C TRP A 306 26.32 -11.68 2.92
N ALA A 307 25.89 -11.34 1.70
CA ALA A 307 25.12 -12.22 0.83
C ALA A 307 23.87 -12.82 1.53
N ALA A 308 23.31 -12.11 2.51
CA ALA A 308 22.12 -12.49 3.25
C ALA A 308 20.88 -12.00 2.49
N TYR A 309 20.56 -12.64 1.36
CA TYR A 309 19.48 -12.19 0.49
C TYR A 309 18.10 -12.28 1.17
N ALA A 310 17.86 -13.26 2.06
CA ALA A 310 16.62 -13.30 2.86
C ALA A 310 16.38 -11.96 3.58
N ASN A 311 17.43 -11.40 4.19
CA ASN A 311 17.39 -10.10 4.84
C ASN A 311 17.16 -8.97 3.84
N MET A 312 17.74 -9.03 2.64
CA MET A 312 17.47 -8.05 1.58
C MET A 312 15.99 -8.05 1.18
N TYR A 313 15.39 -9.21 0.92
CA TYR A 313 13.97 -9.32 0.58
C TYR A 313 13.08 -8.84 1.74
N ALA A 314 13.40 -9.20 2.99
CA ALA A 314 12.67 -8.70 4.16
C ALA A 314 12.73 -7.17 4.27
N ALA A 315 13.89 -6.56 4.01
CA ALA A 315 14.05 -5.11 3.98
C ALA A 315 13.24 -4.45 2.85
N LEU A 316 13.22 -5.04 1.64
CA LEU A 316 12.40 -4.56 0.52
C LEU A 316 10.90 -4.62 0.83
N ILE A 317 10.44 -5.70 1.47
CA ILE A 317 9.05 -5.83 1.94
C ILE A 317 8.74 -4.74 2.98
N ALA A 318 9.62 -4.54 3.95
CA ALA A 318 9.47 -3.49 4.97
C ALA A 318 9.42 -2.09 4.34
N MET A 319 10.29 -1.80 3.37
CA MET A 319 10.28 -0.56 2.58
C MET A 319 8.96 -0.36 1.83
N ALA A 320 8.45 -1.40 1.16
CA ALA A 320 7.19 -1.34 0.42
C ALA A 320 6.00 -1.06 1.35
N LEU A 321 5.95 -1.75 2.50
CA LEU A 321 4.91 -1.54 3.52
C LEU A 321 4.99 -0.13 4.12
N MET A 322 6.20 0.36 4.41
CA MET A 322 6.41 1.70 4.95
C MET A 322 5.95 2.77 3.94
N CYS A 323 6.39 2.67 2.68
CA CYS A 323 6.00 3.61 1.63
C CYS A 323 4.48 3.59 1.37
N SER A 324 3.88 2.40 1.27
CA SER A 324 2.43 2.23 1.12
C SER A 324 1.64 2.86 2.28
N THR A 325 2.12 2.67 3.51
CA THR A 325 1.51 3.24 4.71
C THR A 325 1.59 4.77 4.70
N LEU A 326 2.75 5.34 4.36
CA LEU A 326 2.94 6.80 4.28
C LEU A 326 2.07 7.44 3.20
N ILE A 327 1.98 6.82 2.02
CA ILE A 327 1.09 7.27 0.93
C ILE A 327 -0.37 7.22 1.38
N THR A 328 -0.79 6.14 2.02
CA THR A 328 -2.16 5.98 2.54
C THR A 328 -2.48 7.05 3.58
N LEU A 329 -1.55 7.35 4.49
CA LEU A 329 -1.69 8.41 5.48
C LEU A 329 -1.80 9.79 4.83
N LEU A 330 -0.98 10.06 3.81
CA LEU A 330 -1.04 11.31 3.05
C LEU A 330 -2.40 11.49 2.38
N PHE A 331 -2.95 10.45 1.73
CA PHE A 331 -4.27 10.54 1.12
C PHE A 331 -5.39 10.67 2.14
N ARG A 332 -5.31 9.98 3.28
CA ARG A 332 -6.28 10.21 4.37
C ARG A 332 -6.23 11.65 4.89
N LEU A 333 -5.04 12.22 5.04
CA LEU A 333 -4.88 13.63 5.43
C LEU A 333 -5.47 14.57 4.37
N ARG A 334 -5.18 14.32 3.09
CA ARG A 334 -5.75 15.06 1.96
C ARG A 334 -7.28 15.04 2.02
N ASP A 335 -7.89 13.88 2.15
CA ASP A 335 -9.35 13.74 2.10
C ASP A 335 -10.04 14.41 3.30
N ARG A 336 -9.36 14.47 4.45
CA ARG A 336 -9.81 15.24 5.61
C ARG A 336 -9.68 16.74 5.41
N VAL A 337 -8.56 17.20 4.87
CA VAL A 337 -8.33 18.63 4.62
C VAL A 337 -9.25 19.10 3.51
N LEU A 338 -9.23 18.48 2.33
CA LEU A 338 -10.01 18.85 1.15
C LEU A 338 -11.48 18.38 1.20
N SER A 339 -12.07 18.22 2.39
CA SER A 339 -13.44 17.71 2.51
C SER A 339 -14.48 18.61 1.86
N TRP A 340 -14.15 19.89 1.63
CA TRP A 340 -15.00 20.86 0.92
C TRP A 340 -15.03 20.66 -0.60
N GLN A 341 -14.07 19.92 -1.17
CA GLN A 341 -13.87 19.80 -2.60
C GLN A 341 -14.38 18.47 -3.19
N LYS A 342 -15.24 17.76 -2.46
CA LYS A 342 -15.80 16.46 -2.87
C LYS A 342 -16.41 16.56 -4.28
N GLY A 343 -15.84 15.80 -5.22
CA GLY A 343 -16.39 15.60 -6.57
C GLY A 343 -15.44 15.82 -7.75
N LEU A 344 -14.25 16.42 -7.56
CA LEU A 344 -13.39 16.81 -8.70
C LEU A 344 -12.19 15.89 -8.98
N VAL A 345 -11.77 15.04 -8.04
CA VAL A 345 -10.63 14.14 -8.25
C VAL A 345 -10.89 12.79 -7.58
N GLN A 346 -11.25 11.79 -8.38
CA GLN A 346 -11.21 10.37 -8.00
C GLN A 346 -9.98 9.77 -8.66
N TRP A 347 -9.06 9.22 -7.87
CA TRP A 347 -7.92 8.41 -8.32
C TRP A 347 -8.21 6.94 -8.02
#